data_AF-A0AAV7I334-F1
#
_entry.id   AF-A0AAV7I334-F1
#
_cell.length_a   1.000
_cell.length_b   1.000
_cell.length_c   1.000
_cell.angle_alpha   90.00
_cell.angle_beta   90.00
_cell.angle_gamma   90.00
#
_symmetry.space_group_name_H-M   'P 1'
#
loop_
_entity.id
_entity.type
_entity.pdbx_description
1 polymer ?
#
loop_
_entity_poly.entity_id
_entity_poly.type
_entity_poly.pdbx_seq_one_letter_code
_entity_poly.pdbx_strand_id
1 'polypeptide(L)'
;MTTDDNARSQAVHLIGNDAGEDLLSVLTEFFDPANQERLMKKMENLHEIMQYQGFDPKTMAKILISKHLSFNAKKGEGDQTEIEYQVSKDVKKKWNMYGPFHDDLCFLIYTFLTGSTVKNILEHIITKYSIHKATGANKRKAGTSLDPKVVTLSRISAAFPTITVSIFNDSEIRYRVPPSTIFESELVDPIPRAFWSPMMASVFPKDLIPLKALYAMALATDNVLHEKIAERTPVMKLVHYLLASCKSTVVPERIKLAKCLEWKIVEKKGTTSVLVEPITILNNSVDADLLKKIRPGITSAQWVEVLGALQAKVTVAAHPMQREAITDSRREFKE
;
A
#
# COMPACT_ATOMS: atom_id res chain seq x y z
N MET A 1 44.34 -21.45 36.62
CA MET A 1 43.03 -21.00 37.13
C MET A 1 42.79 -19.61 36.57
N THR A 2 42.12 -19.58 35.43
CA THR A 2 41.87 -18.38 34.61
C THR A 2 40.51 -17.80 34.99
N THR A 3 40.39 -16.49 34.82
CA THR A 3 39.26 -15.62 35.17
C THR A 3 37.91 -15.93 34.49
N ASP A 4 37.81 -17.04 33.75
CA ASP A 4 36.62 -17.42 32.97
C ASP A 4 35.64 -18.35 33.71
N ASP A 5 36.13 -19.14 34.68
CA ASP A 5 35.25 -20.08 35.41
C ASP A 5 34.34 -19.38 36.43
N ASN A 6 34.68 -18.13 36.80
CA ASN A 6 33.89 -17.35 37.76
C ASN A 6 32.66 -16.67 37.12
N ALA A 7 32.70 -16.40 35.81
CA ALA A 7 31.57 -15.79 35.08
C ALA A 7 30.47 -16.82 34.78
N ARG A 8 30.84 -18.08 34.49
CA ARG A 8 29.88 -19.18 34.27
C ARG A 8 29.13 -19.58 35.54
N SER A 9 29.81 -19.62 36.69
CA SER A 9 29.19 -20.01 37.96
C SER A 9 28.19 -18.95 38.47
N GLN A 10 28.44 -17.66 38.21
CA GLN A 10 27.53 -16.58 38.62
C GLN A 10 26.28 -16.47 37.75
N ALA A 11 26.31 -16.88 36.48
CA ALA A 11 25.14 -16.87 35.60
C ALA A 11 24.12 -17.97 35.93
N VAL A 12 24.58 -19.12 36.43
CA VAL A 12 23.71 -20.26 36.76
C VAL A 12 22.96 -20.07 38.09
N HIS A 13 23.46 -19.21 38.99
CA HIS A 13 22.86 -19.04 40.31
C HIS A 13 21.70 -18.01 40.40
N LEU A 14 21.42 -17.29 39.30
CA LEU A 14 20.44 -16.19 39.25
C LEU A 14 19.14 -16.50 38.50
N ILE A 15 18.97 -17.71 37.99
CA ILE A 15 17.77 -18.10 37.25
C ILE A 15 17.11 -19.25 38.01
N GLY A 16 15.96 -18.99 38.61
CA GLY A 16 15.14 -20.02 39.25
C GLY A 16 14.85 -21.16 38.28
N ASN A 17 14.85 -22.39 38.80
CA ASN A 17 14.89 -23.65 38.05
C ASN A 17 13.84 -23.83 36.94
N ASP A 18 12.73 -23.07 36.91
CA ASP A 18 11.70 -23.21 35.88
C ASP A 18 11.93 -22.32 34.63
N ALA A 19 12.73 -21.25 34.71
CA ALA A 19 13.03 -20.40 33.55
C ALA A 19 14.26 -20.89 32.76
N GLY A 20 15.04 -21.82 33.33
CA GLY A 20 16.23 -22.39 32.71
C GLY A 20 15.93 -23.37 31.58
N GLU A 21 14.88 -24.19 31.71
CA GLU A 21 14.49 -25.16 30.68
C GLU A 21 13.90 -24.49 29.43
N ASP A 22 13.16 -23.38 29.59
CA ASP A 22 12.58 -22.62 28.48
C ASP A 22 13.64 -21.82 27.70
N LEU A 23 14.68 -21.33 28.36
CA LEU A 23 15.80 -20.67 27.68
C LEU A 23 16.67 -21.69 26.95
N LEU A 24 16.89 -22.87 27.54
CA LEU A 24 17.64 -23.96 26.92
C LEU A 24 16.91 -24.51 25.69
N SER A 25 15.58 -24.64 25.71
CA SER A 25 14.78 -25.09 24.56
C SER A 25 14.87 -24.10 23.38
N VAL A 26 14.75 -22.80 23.66
CA VAL A 26 14.91 -21.71 22.68
C VAL A 26 16.35 -21.66 22.13
N LEU A 27 17.35 -21.90 22.97
CA LEU A 27 18.74 -21.95 22.54
C LEU A 27 19.02 -23.21 21.69
N THR A 28 18.45 -24.38 22.02
CA THR A 28 18.59 -25.58 21.19
C THR A 28 17.93 -25.45 19.82
N GLU A 29 16.79 -24.74 19.70
CA GLU A 29 16.21 -24.39 18.40
C GLU A 29 17.14 -23.48 17.57
N PHE A 30 17.93 -22.64 18.23
CA PHE A 30 18.90 -21.74 17.59
C PHE A 30 20.18 -22.44 17.10
N PHE A 31 20.51 -23.63 17.63
CA PHE A 31 21.73 -24.37 17.30
C PHE A 31 21.50 -25.63 16.45
N ASP A 32 20.25 -25.99 16.15
CA ASP A 32 19.94 -27.03 15.16
C ASP A 32 20.16 -26.48 13.73
N PRO A 33 21.08 -27.05 12.93
CA PRO A 33 21.36 -26.60 11.57
C PRO A 33 20.13 -26.51 10.66
N ALA A 34 19.15 -27.40 10.82
CA ALA A 34 17.91 -27.39 10.01
C ALA A 34 16.98 -26.23 10.42
N ASN A 35 16.95 -25.90 11.72
CA ASN A 35 16.21 -24.75 12.21
C ASN A 35 16.95 -23.44 11.93
N GLN A 36 18.29 -23.43 11.94
CA GLN A 36 19.10 -22.29 11.49
C GLN A 36 18.85 -21.97 10.03
N GLU A 37 18.83 -22.95 9.13
CA GLU A 37 18.50 -22.70 7.72
C GLU A 37 17.07 -22.16 7.57
N ARG A 38 16.10 -22.70 8.33
CA ARG A 38 14.73 -22.19 8.35
C ARG A 38 14.63 -20.77 8.92
N LEU A 39 15.41 -20.44 9.95
CA LEU A 39 15.45 -19.14 10.60
C LEU A 39 16.16 -18.12 9.71
N MET A 40 17.28 -18.50 9.10
CA MET A 40 18.02 -17.70 8.11
C MET A 40 17.14 -17.42 6.89
N LYS A 41 16.41 -18.42 6.37
CA LYS A 41 15.43 -18.23 5.30
C LYS A 41 14.26 -17.33 5.74
N LYS A 42 13.81 -17.41 7.00
CA LYS A 42 12.82 -16.47 7.56
C LYS A 42 13.39 -15.07 7.72
N MET A 43 14.65 -14.93 8.12
CA MET A 43 15.37 -13.66 8.28
C MET A 43 15.71 -13.03 6.95
N GLU A 44 16.05 -13.80 5.92
CA GLU A 44 16.23 -13.38 4.53
C GLU A 44 14.89 -12.94 3.95
N ASN A 45 13.81 -13.69 4.17
CA ASN A 45 12.47 -13.25 3.78
C ASN A 45 12.05 -11.97 4.51
N LEU A 46 12.36 -11.84 5.81
CA LEU A 46 12.15 -10.61 6.58
C LEU A 46 13.03 -9.48 6.06
N HIS A 47 14.27 -9.76 5.70
CA HIS A 47 15.24 -8.83 5.15
C HIS A 47 14.80 -8.35 3.77
N GLU A 48 14.34 -9.24 2.89
CA GLU A 48 13.73 -8.89 1.60
C GLU A 48 12.45 -8.09 1.78
N ILE A 49 11.59 -8.43 2.75
CA ILE A 49 10.39 -7.65 3.09
C ILE A 49 10.76 -6.26 3.64
N MET A 50 11.85 -6.15 4.41
CA MET A 50 12.37 -4.89 4.95
C MET A 50 13.11 -4.06 3.90
N GLN A 51 13.81 -4.70 2.97
CA GLN A 51 14.50 -4.08 1.84
C GLN A 51 13.52 -3.64 0.74
N TYR A 52 12.36 -4.28 0.63
CA TYR A 52 11.35 -3.94 -0.34
C TYR A 52 10.47 -2.77 0.10
N GLN A 53 11.10 -1.68 0.52
CA GLN A 53 10.49 -0.37 0.41
C GLN A 53 10.92 0.20 -0.94
N GLY A 54 10.17 -0.14 -1.99
CA GLY A 54 10.39 0.42 -3.32
C GLY A 54 10.54 1.95 -3.28
N PHE A 55 9.92 2.63 -2.31
CA PHE A 55 10.29 3.98 -1.85
C PHE A 55 9.69 4.25 -0.45
N ASP A 56 10.14 5.30 0.25
CA ASP A 56 9.51 5.79 1.47
C ASP A 56 8.47 6.91 1.17
N PRO A 57 7.16 6.67 1.41
CA PRO A 57 6.10 7.65 1.26
C PRO A 57 6.34 8.98 1.99
N LYS A 58 6.90 8.95 3.21
CA LYS A 58 7.13 10.16 4.01
C LYS A 58 8.23 11.01 3.40
N THR A 59 9.31 10.38 2.97
CA THR A 59 10.38 11.04 2.21
C THR A 59 9.86 11.63 0.90
N MET A 60 9.01 10.91 0.16
CA MET A 60 8.39 11.44 -1.07
C MET A 60 7.53 12.69 -0.79
N ALA A 61 6.70 12.67 0.25
CA ALA A 61 5.91 13.83 0.65
C ALA A 61 6.80 15.05 0.99
N LYS A 62 7.90 14.84 1.73
CA LYS A 62 8.88 15.89 2.05
C LYS A 62 9.52 16.47 0.79
N ILE A 63 9.93 15.63 -0.16
CA ILE A 63 10.51 16.07 -1.45
C ILE A 63 9.51 16.95 -2.20
N LEU A 64 8.24 16.54 -2.28
CA LEU A 64 7.21 17.28 -3.00
C LEU A 64 6.92 18.64 -2.36
N ILE A 65 6.77 18.70 -1.03
CA ILE A 65 6.55 19.94 -0.29
C ILE A 65 7.75 20.89 -0.47
N SER A 66 8.98 20.37 -0.31
CA SER A 66 10.20 21.17 -0.50
C SER A 66 10.29 21.75 -1.91
N LYS A 67 10.00 20.95 -2.95
CA LYS A 67 9.97 21.42 -4.33
C LYS A 67 8.89 22.48 -4.57
N HIS A 68 7.69 22.28 -4.00
CA HIS A 68 6.60 23.26 -4.09
C HIS A 68 7.00 24.62 -3.50
N LEU A 69 7.51 24.61 -2.26
CA LEU A 69 7.96 25.84 -1.59
C LEU A 69 9.11 26.52 -2.34
N SER A 70 10.11 25.74 -2.77
CA SER A 70 11.26 26.28 -3.54
C SER A 70 10.85 26.88 -4.88
N PHE A 71 9.82 26.33 -5.51
CA PHE A 71 9.28 26.85 -6.76
C PHE A 71 8.51 28.15 -6.52
N ASN A 72 7.62 28.16 -5.52
CA ASN A 72 6.81 29.33 -5.20
C ASN A 72 7.62 30.49 -4.63
N ALA A 73 8.77 30.23 -3.99
CA ALA A 73 9.70 31.28 -3.55
C ALA A 73 10.32 32.09 -4.71
N LYS A 74 10.27 31.57 -5.95
CA LYS A 74 10.76 32.27 -7.15
C LYS A 74 9.71 33.15 -7.81
N LYS A 75 8.50 33.21 -7.26
CA LYS A 75 7.39 33.99 -7.80
C LYS A 75 7.72 35.48 -7.75
N GLY A 76 7.77 36.14 -8.91
CA GLY A 76 7.89 37.59 -9.02
C GLY A 76 6.56 38.30 -8.75
N GLU A 77 6.62 39.62 -8.56
CA GLU A 77 5.42 40.45 -8.57
C GLU A 77 4.75 40.38 -9.95
N GLY A 78 3.45 40.05 -9.98
CA GLY A 78 2.69 39.92 -11.23
C GLY A 78 2.67 38.52 -11.86
N ASP A 79 3.43 37.56 -11.33
CA ASP A 79 3.40 36.17 -11.83
C ASP A 79 2.06 35.50 -11.47
N GLN A 80 1.11 35.53 -12.40
CA GLN A 80 -0.11 34.75 -12.36
C GLN A 80 -0.29 33.99 -13.69
N THR A 81 0.07 32.71 -13.67
CA THR A 81 -0.23 31.80 -14.77
C THR A 81 -1.39 30.92 -14.35
N GLU A 82 -2.61 31.39 -14.60
CA GLU A 82 -3.82 30.59 -14.49
C GLU A 82 -4.04 29.87 -15.83
N ILE A 83 -4.06 28.54 -15.80
CA ILE A 83 -4.28 27.70 -16.97
C ILE A 83 -5.64 27.03 -16.81
N GLU A 84 -6.57 27.33 -17.73
CA GLU A 84 -7.84 26.61 -17.83
C GLU A 84 -7.61 25.26 -18.54
N TYR A 85 -8.22 24.22 -18.02
CA TYR A 85 -8.18 22.89 -18.62
C TYR A 85 -9.51 22.17 -18.50
N GLN A 86 -9.78 21.34 -19.50
CA GLN A 86 -10.99 20.54 -19.58
C GLN A 86 -10.77 19.19 -18.89
N VAL A 87 -11.61 18.88 -17.90
CA VAL A 87 -11.58 17.64 -17.11
C VAL A 87 -12.54 16.60 -17.68
N SER A 88 -13.68 17.04 -18.20
CA SER A 88 -14.68 16.25 -18.93
C SER A 88 -15.31 17.12 -20.03
N LYS A 89 -16.22 16.54 -20.85
CA LYS A 89 -16.89 17.27 -21.94
C LYS A 89 -17.49 18.61 -21.46
N ASP A 90 -18.04 18.64 -20.25
CA ASP A 90 -18.80 19.79 -19.75
C ASP A 90 -18.11 20.49 -18.56
N VAL A 91 -17.01 19.94 -18.03
CA VAL A 91 -16.32 20.48 -16.85
C VAL A 91 -14.97 21.04 -17.22
N LYS A 92 -14.82 22.35 -17.02
CA LYS A 92 -13.54 23.04 -17.04
C LYS A 92 -13.09 23.39 -15.63
N LYS A 93 -11.80 23.25 -15.37
CA LYS A 93 -11.16 23.68 -14.14
C LYS A 93 -10.04 24.64 -14.45
N LYS A 94 -9.71 25.47 -13.48
CA LYS A 94 -8.56 26.36 -13.54
C LYS A 94 -7.48 25.83 -12.62
N TRP A 95 -6.24 25.89 -13.07
CA TRP A 95 -5.08 25.54 -12.27
C TRP A 95 -4.12 26.73 -12.23
N ASN A 96 -3.62 27.04 -11.04
CA ASN A 96 -2.70 28.13 -10.82
C ASN A 96 -1.29 27.57 -10.55
N MET A 97 -0.32 28.00 -11.36
CA MET A 97 1.07 27.55 -11.26
C MET A 97 1.73 27.78 -9.90
N TYR A 98 1.33 28.85 -9.22
CA TYR A 98 1.78 29.22 -7.88
C TYR A 98 0.67 29.04 -6.83
N GLY A 99 -0.35 28.23 -7.15
CA GLY A 99 -1.45 27.92 -6.27
C GLY A 99 -1.05 27.06 -5.06
N PRO A 100 -2.02 26.67 -4.22
CA PRO A 100 -1.82 25.79 -3.09
C PRO A 100 -1.26 24.41 -3.50
N PHE A 101 -0.42 23.83 -2.65
CA PHE A 101 0.14 22.47 -2.86
C PHE A 101 -0.94 21.39 -3.05
N HIS A 102 -2.08 21.55 -2.37
CA HIS A 102 -3.21 20.62 -2.50
C HIS A 102 -3.72 20.52 -3.94
N ASP A 103 -3.79 21.63 -4.67
CA ASP A 103 -4.32 21.64 -6.03
C ASP A 103 -3.38 20.95 -7.01
N ASP A 104 -2.07 21.17 -6.85
CA ASP A 104 -1.03 20.44 -7.57
C ASP A 104 -1.14 18.93 -7.31
N LEU A 105 -1.32 18.55 -6.04
CA LEU A 105 -1.42 17.15 -5.64
C LEU A 105 -2.66 16.48 -6.24
N CYS A 106 -3.83 17.12 -6.16
CA CYS A 106 -5.05 16.63 -6.78
C CYS A 106 -4.91 16.46 -8.29
N PHE A 107 -4.31 17.43 -8.98
CA PHE A 107 -4.05 17.34 -10.42
C PHE A 107 -3.12 16.17 -10.77
N LEU A 108 -2.02 16.01 -10.01
CA LEU A 108 -1.05 14.94 -10.21
C LEU A 108 -1.66 13.55 -10.03
N ILE A 109 -2.44 13.37 -8.97
CA ILE A 109 -3.15 12.12 -8.69
C ILE A 109 -4.22 11.87 -9.75
N TYR A 110 -4.99 12.88 -10.14
CA TYR A 110 -5.98 12.74 -11.21
C TYR A 110 -5.31 12.28 -12.52
N THR A 111 -4.20 12.90 -12.89
CA THR A 111 -3.39 12.54 -14.06
C THR A 111 -2.90 11.08 -13.98
N PHE A 112 -2.46 10.63 -12.80
CA PHE A 112 -2.06 9.24 -12.59
C PHE A 112 -3.21 8.26 -12.86
N LEU A 113 -4.38 8.56 -12.29
CA LEU A 113 -5.55 7.69 -12.31
C LEU A 113 -6.13 7.58 -13.73
N THR A 114 -6.31 8.70 -14.43
CA THR A 114 -6.90 8.71 -15.77
C THR A 114 -5.91 8.34 -16.87
N GLY A 115 -4.61 8.61 -16.67
CA GLY A 115 -3.62 8.59 -17.75
C GLY A 115 -3.84 9.68 -18.81
N SER A 116 -4.87 10.51 -18.66
CA SER A 116 -5.16 11.64 -19.54
C SER A 116 -4.33 12.83 -19.12
N THR A 117 -3.65 13.47 -20.07
CA THR A 117 -2.78 14.60 -19.77
C THR A 117 -3.26 15.85 -20.49
N VAL A 118 -3.37 16.96 -19.75
CA VAL A 118 -3.41 18.29 -20.36
C VAL A 118 -1.94 18.64 -20.59
N LYS A 119 -1.46 18.39 -21.82
CA LYS A 119 -0.04 18.40 -22.17
C LYS A 119 0.70 19.64 -21.61
N ASN A 120 0.09 20.82 -21.74
CA ASN A 120 0.68 22.08 -21.32
C ASN A 120 0.84 22.18 -19.78
N ILE A 121 -0.20 21.85 -19.00
CA ILE A 121 -0.11 21.86 -17.52
C ILE A 121 0.89 20.81 -17.05
N LEU A 122 0.87 19.64 -17.66
CA LEU A 122 1.74 18.55 -17.28
C LEU A 122 3.22 18.94 -17.43
N GLU A 123 3.60 19.65 -18.49
CA GLU A 123 5.00 20.06 -18.68
C GLU A 123 5.48 21.02 -17.58
N HIS A 124 4.65 21.98 -17.17
CA HIS A 124 4.97 22.87 -16.05
C HIS A 124 5.09 22.12 -14.73
N ILE A 125 4.12 21.26 -14.41
CA ILE A 125 4.10 20.46 -13.17
C ILE A 125 5.25 19.45 -13.14
N ILE A 126 5.57 18.82 -14.26
CA ILE A 126 6.70 17.89 -14.34
C ILE A 126 8.01 18.63 -14.07
N THR A 127 8.15 19.85 -14.59
CA THR A 127 9.33 20.69 -14.31
C THR A 127 9.38 21.07 -12.83
N LYS A 128 8.27 21.58 -12.27
CA LYS A 128 8.13 21.99 -10.86
C LYS A 128 8.54 20.87 -9.89
N TYR A 129 8.05 19.65 -10.12
CA TYR A 129 8.28 18.51 -9.23
C TYR A 129 9.41 17.57 -9.69
N SER A 130 10.06 17.86 -10.81
CA SER A 130 11.07 17.00 -11.45
C SER A 130 10.58 15.56 -11.65
N ILE A 131 9.36 15.41 -12.16
CA ILE A 131 8.70 14.11 -12.31
C ILE A 131 9.35 13.35 -13.46
N HIS A 132 9.79 12.14 -13.16
CA HIS A 132 10.43 11.29 -14.15
C HIS A 132 9.38 10.73 -15.15
N LYS A 133 9.51 11.09 -16.44
CA LYS A 133 8.70 10.52 -17.53
C LYS A 133 9.39 9.26 -18.07
N ALA A 134 8.76 8.10 -17.92
CA ALA A 134 9.22 6.89 -18.61
C ALA A 134 8.66 6.86 -20.04
N THR A 135 9.40 7.39 -21.02
CA THR A 135 8.97 7.44 -22.44
C THR A 135 9.94 6.69 -23.36
N GLY A 136 9.40 6.04 -24.40
CA GLY A 136 10.18 5.41 -25.50
C GLY A 136 11.00 4.19 -25.09
N ALA A 137 12.22 4.08 -25.64
CA ALA A 137 13.22 3.03 -25.35
C ALA A 137 13.68 3.00 -23.87
N ASN A 138 13.36 4.06 -23.10
CA ASN A 138 13.62 4.16 -21.67
C ASN A 138 12.44 3.64 -20.81
N LYS A 139 11.44 2.98 -21.41
CA LYS A 139 10.40 2.25 -20.66
C LYS A 139 11.07 1.12 -19.87
N ARG A 140 11.11 1.28 -18.56
CA ARG A 140 11.75 0.34 -17.64
C ARG A 140 11.01 -1.00 -17.61
N LYS A 141 11.77 -2.08 -17.39
CA LYS A 141 11.22 -3.42 -17.19
C LYS A 141 10.30 -3.47 -15.98
N ALA A 142 9.22 -4.25 -16.08
CA ALA A 142 8.29 -4.49 -14.99
C ALA A 142 9.01 -5.02 -13.74
N GLY A 143 8.64 -4.53 -12.55
CA GLY A 143 9.22 -5.00 -11.29
C GLY A 143 10.68 -4.57 -11.01
N THR A 144 11.24 -3.61 -11.75
CA THR A 144 12.58 -3.05 -11.47
C THR A 144 12.50 -1.96 -10.38
N SER A 145 13.38 -2.04 -9.37
CA SER A 145 13.46 -1.01 -8.32
C SER A 145 13.96 0.32 -8.90
N LEU A 146 13.45 1.44 -8.39
CA LEU A 146 13.96 2.77 -8.73
C LEU A 146 14.62 3.38 -7.50
N ASP A 147 15.61 4.26 -7.73
CA ASP A 147 16.18 5.08 -6.66
C ASP A 147 15.06 5.71 -5.80
N PRO A 148 15.10 5.62 -4.46
CA PRO A 148 14.02 6.05 -3.58
C PRO A 148 13.60 7.53 -3.75
N LYS A 149 14.48 8.40 -4.24
CA LYS A 149 14.25 9.85 -4.43
C LYS A 149 13.61 10.19 -5.77
N VAL A 150 13.54 9.25 -6.71
CA VAL A 150 12.93 9.48 -8.02
C VAL A 150 11.43 9.72 -7.87
N VAL A 151 10.98 10.90 -8.32
CA VAL A 151 9.56 11.31 -8.27
C VAL A 151 8.82 10.75 -9.49
N THR A 152 7.76 9.99 -9.25
CA THR A 152 6.85 9.48 -10.30
C THR A 152 5.40 9.73 -9.89
N LEU A 153 4.48 9.77 -10.86
CA LEU A 153 3.04 9.91 -10.60
C LEU A 153 2.49 8.79 -9.69
N SER A 154 2.98 7.56 -9.87
CA SER A 154 2.62 6.41 -9.02
C SER A 154 3.09 6.58 -7.58
N ARG A 155 4.33 7.04 -7.36
CA ARG A 155 4.89 7.28 -6.03
C ARG A 155 4.25 8.47 -5.34
N ILE A 156 3.89 9.52 -6.08
CA ILE A 156 3.08 10.63 -5.56
C ILE A 156 1.75 10.09 -5.04
N SER A 157 1.03 9.32 -5.84
CA SER A 157 -0.28 8.76 -5.45
C SER A 157 -0.16 7.81 -4.25
N ALA A 158 0.86 6.97 -4.22
CA ALA A 158 1.15 6.08 -3.10
C ALA A 158 1.65 6.80 -1.83
N ALA A 159 2.18 8.02 -1.95
CA ALA A 159 2.52 8.87 -0.81
C ALA A 159 1.30 9.52 -0.16
N PHE A 160 0.21 9.68 -0.91
CA PHE A 160 -1.05 10.27 -0.45
C PHE A 160 -2.23 9.33 -0.76
N PRO A 161 -2.26 8.13 -0.14
CA PRO A 161 -3.19 7.09 -0.55
C PRO A 161 -4.65 7.44 -0.21
N THR A 162 -4.93 8.13 0.90
CA THR A 162 -6.30 8.57 1.25
C THR A 162 -6.86 9.56 0.23
N ILE A 163 -6.06 10.54 -0.18
CA ILE A 163 -6.45 11.52 -1.22
C ILE A 163 -6.66 10.79 -2.55
N THR A 164 -5.79 9.83 -2.88
CA THR A 164 -5.95 9.03 -4.11
C THR A 164 -7.24 8.23 -4.13
N VAL A 165 -7.58 7.56 -3.02
CA VAL A 165 -8.84 6.81 -2.92
C VAL A 165 -10.04 7.75 -2.94
N SER A 166 -10.01 8.88 -2.24
CA SER A 166 -11.10 9.88 -2.29
C SER A 166 -11.32 10.40 -3.71
N ILE A 167 -10.26 10.84 -4.41
CA ILE A 167 -10.39 11.30 -5.80
C ILE A 167 -10.96 10.19 -6.66
N PHE A 168 -10.48 8.95 -6.53
CA PHE A 168 -10.98 7.84 -7.32
C PHE A 168 -12.47 7.55 -7.04
N ASN A 169 -12.89 7.62 -5.77
CA ASN A 169 -14.25 7.38 -5.31
C ASN A 169 -15.23 8.44 -5.80
N ASP A 170 -14.84 9.71 -5.69
CA ASP A 170 -15.75 10.85 -5.88
C ASP A 170 -15.82 11.32 -7.34
N SER A 171 -14.92 10.83 -8.20
CA SER A 171 -14.85 11.22 -9.60
C SER A 171 -15.38 10.15 -10.55
N GLU A 172 -15.83 10.60 -11.72
CA GLU A 172 -16.19 9.74 -12.86
C GLU A 172 -14.96 9.19 -13.60
N ILE A 173 -13.85 8.95 -12.88
CA ILE A 173 -12.64 8.38 -13.48
C ILE A 173 -12.98 6.98 -14.04
N ARG A 174 -12.63 6.71 -15.29
CA ARG A 174 -12.85 5.36 -15.83
C ARG A 174 -11.91 4.36 -15.13
N TYR A 175 -12.44 3.19 -14.78
CA TYR A 175 -11.61 2.08 -14.34
C TYR A 175 -10.61 1.70 -15.44
N ARG A 176 -9.32 1.61 -15.08
CA ARG A 176 -8.32 1.06 -16.02
C ARG A 176 -8.60 -0.41 -16.33
N VAL A 177 -9.02 -1.15 -15.32
CA VAL A 177 -9.55 -2.51 -15.42
C VAL A 177 -10.91 -2.52 -14.73
N PRO A 178 -12.03 -2.59 -15.47
CA PRO A 178 -13.35 -2.70 -14.86
C PRO A 178 -13.43 -3.98 -14.01
N PRO A 179 -13.90 -3.93 -12.75
CA PRO A 179 -13.94 -5.14 -11.91
C PRO A 179 -14.79 -6.26 -12.50
N SER A 180 -15.81 -5.91 -13.30
CA SER A 180 -16.66 -6.85 -14.04
C SER A 180 -15.94 -7.65 -15.13
N THR A 181 -14.69 -7.30 -15.50
CA THR A 181 -13.88 -8.16 -16.37
C THR A 181 -13.19 -9.30 -15.62
N ILE A 182 -13.24 -9.27 -14.29
CA ILE A 182 -12.58 -10.25 -13.41
C ILE A 182 -13.63 -11.01 -12.60
N PHE A 183 -14.61 -10.30 -12.07
CA PHE A 183 -15.65 -10.83 -11.18
C PHE A 183 -17.02 -10.75 -11.83
N GLU A 184 -17.93 -11.61 -11.40
CA GLU A 184 -19.34 -11.56 -11.78
C GLU A 184 -19.97 -10.23 -11.34
N SER A 185 -20.85 -9.66 -12.18
CA SER A 185 -21.41 -8.31 -11.95
C SER A 185 -22.16 -8.21 -10.62
N GLU A 186 -22.85 -9.29 -10.24
CA GLU A 186 -23.58 -9.40 -8.98
C GLU A 186 -22.68 -9.28 -7.74
N LEU A 187 -21.40 -9.65 -7.87
CA LEU A 187 -20.38 -9.46 -6.83
C LEU A 187 -19.77 -8.05 -6.86
N VAL A 188 -19.79 -7.36 -7.99
CA VAL A 188 -19.15 -6.06 -8.19
C VAL A 188 -20.06 -4.91 -7.81
N ASP A 189 -21.31 -4.93 -8.28
CA ASP A 189 -22.28 -3.84 -8.13
C ASP A 189 -22.50 -3.36 -6.68
N PRO A 190 -22.58 -4.24 -5.66
CA PRO A 190 -22.75 -3.79 -4.28
C PRO A 190 -21.46 -3.22 -3.64
N ILE A 191 -20.31 -3.30 -4.31
CA ILE A 191 -19.02 -2.91 -3.74
C ILE A 191 -18.70 -1.43 -4.04
N PRO A 192 -18.42 -0.60 -3.01
CA PRO A 192 -18.11 0.80 -3.21
C PRO A 192 -16.90 1.02 -4.13
N ARG A 193 -17.00 2.06 -4.97
CA ARG A 193 -15.97 2.44 -5.94
C ARG A 193 -14.58 2.64 -5.32
N ALA A 194 -14.50 3.23 -4.14
CA ALA A 194 -13.26 3.38 -3.37
C ALA A 194 -12.45 2.08 -3.26
N PHE A 195 -13.11 0.92 -3.11
CA PHE A 195 -12.48 -0.38 -2.96
C PHE A 195 -11.54 -0.73 -4.12
N TRP A 196 -11.94 -0.32 -5.33
CA TRP A 196 -11.24 -0.61 -6.57
C TRP A 196 -10.10 0.38 -6.87
N SER A 197 -9.83 1.32 -5.96
CA SER A 197 -8.73 2.27 -6.12
C SER A 197 -7.37 1.57 -6.08
N PRO A 198 -6.40 1.96 -6.94
CA PRO A 198 -5.06 1.35 -6.95
C PRO A 198 -4.26 1.55 -5.66
N MET A 199 -4.68 2.46 -4.77
CA MET A 199 -4.03 2.73 -3.49
C MET A 199 -4.79 2.17 -2.28
N MET A 200 -5.87 1.41 -2.52
CA MET A 200 -6.77 0.95 -1.45
C MET A 200 -6.05 0.08 -0.40
N ALA A 201 -5.10 -0.76 -0.83
CA ALA A 201 -4.30 -1.60 0.07
C ALA A 201 -3.59 -0.81 1.19
N SER A 202 -3.17 0.42 0.91
CA SER A 202 -2.48 1.29 1.88
C SER A 202 -3.44 1.97 2.88
N VAL A 203 -4.76 1.87 2.68
CA VAL A 203 -5.78 2.55 3.48
C VAL A 203 -6.66 1.58 4.27
N PHE A 204 -6.54 0.27 4.04
CA PHE A 204 -7.26 -0.71 4.87
C PHE A 204 -6.70 -0.81 6.29
N PRO A 205 -7.56 -0.85 7.33
CA PRO A 205 -7.16 -1.22 8.68
C PRO A 205 -6.52 -2.61 8.70
N LYS A 206 -5.49 -2.79 9.53
CA LYS A 206 -4.66 -4.01 9.56
C LYS A 206 -5.46 -5.33 9.61
N ASP A 207 -6.55 -5.36 10.35
CA ASP A 207 -7.31 -6.60 10.62
C ASP A 207 -8.50 -6.79 9.67
N LEU A 208 -8.71 -5.86 8.74
CA LEU A 208 -9.85 -5.83 7.83
C LEU A 208 -9.38 -5.82 6.36
N ILE A 209 -8.25 -6.44 6.04
CA ILE A 209 -7.69 -6.40 4.68
C ILE A 209 -8.20 -7.58 3.85
N PRO A 210 -9.01 -7.37 2.79
CA PRO A 210 -9.41 -8.41 1.84
C PRO A 210 -8.30 -8.69 0.82
N LEU A 211 -7.21 -9.31 1.30
CA LEU A 211 -5.97 -9.49 0.54
C LEU A 211 -6.14 -10.20 -0.80
N LYS A 212 -7.02 -11.21 -0.91
CA LYS A 212 -7.17 -11.99 -2.14
C LYS A 212 -7.86 -11.17 -3.25
N ALA A 213 -8.92 -10.44 -2.90
CA ALA A 213 -9.62 -9.55 -3.83
C ALA A 213 -8.69 -8.42 -4.32
N LEU A 214 -7.94 -7.80 -3.39
CA LEU A 214 -6.95 -6.77 -3.75
C LEU A 214 -5.84 -7.32 -4.66
N TYR A 215 -5.38 -8.55 -4.39
CA TYR A 215 -4.37 -9.21 -5.22
C TYR A 215 -4.87 -9.52 -6.63
N ALA A 216 -6.09 -10.05 -6.78
CA ALA A 216 -6.69 -10.32 -8.09
C ALA A 216 -6.80 -9.04 -8.94
N MET A 217 -7.23 -7.92 -8.34
CA MET A 217 -7.25 -6.62 -9.00
C MET A 217 -5.86 -6.11 -9.38
N ALA A 218 -4.87 -6.25 -8.50
CA ALA A 218 -3.49 -5.86 -8.78
C ALA A 218 -2.91 -6.68 -9.93
N LEU A 219 -3.18 -7.98 -9.97
CA LEU A 219 -2.74 -8.90 -11.02
C LEU A 219 -3.32 -8.52 -12.39
N ALA A 220 -4.63 -8.26 -12.44
CA ALA A 220 -5.30 -7.84 -13.67
C ALA A 220 -4.80 -6.46 -14.14
N THR A 221 -4.58 -5.53 -13.21
CA THR A 221 -4.00 -4.21 -13.52
C THR A 221 -2.58 -4.33 -14.07
N ASP A 222 -1.74 -5.19 -13.49
CA ASP A 222 -0.38 -5.46 -13.99
C ASP A 222 -0.40 -6.01 -15.42
N ASN A 223 -1.35 -6.90 -15.74
CA ASN A 223 -1.50 -7.44 -17.09
C ASN A 223 -1.82 -6.35 -18.13
N VAL A 224 -2.71 -5.41 -17.81
CA VAL A 224 -3.04 -4.29 -18.72
C VAL A 224 -1.89 -3.29 -18.83
N LEU A 225 -1.22 -3.00 -17.72
CA LEU A 225 -0.06 -2.09 -17.71
C LEU A 225 1.11 -2.61 -18.53
N HIS A 226 1.31 -3.93 -18.54
CA HIS A 226 2.43 -4.59 -19.19
C HIS A 226 2.03 -5.38 -20.44
N GLU A 227 0.81 -5.19 -20.98
CA GLU A 227 0.33 -5.91 -22.18
C GLU A 227 1.29 -5.79 -23.37
N LYS A 228 1.92 -4.61 -23.51
CA LYS A 228 2.84 -4.30 -24.62
C LYS A 228 4.30 -4.68 -24.35
N ILE A 229 4.62 -5.18 -23.16
CA ILE A 229 5.98 -5.56 -22.76
C ILE A 229 5.95 -7.08 -22.53
N ALA A 230 6.86 -7.83 -23.16
CA ALA A 230 6.89 -9.30 -23.05
C ALA A 230 7.05 -9.79 -21.59
N GLU A 231 7.53 -8.93 -20.70
CA GLU A 231 7.86 -9.24 -19.31
C GLU A 231 6.86 -8.58 -18.35
N ARG A 232 6.05 -9.42 -17.69
CA ARG A 232 5.11 -9.05 -16.62
C ARG A 232 5.79 -9.10 -15.25
N THR A 233 5.25 -8.43 -14.24
CA THR A 233 5.79 -8.53 -12.88
C THR A 233 5.61 -9.96 -12.34
N PRO A 234 6.65 -10.64 -11.82
CA PRO A 234 6.49 -11.96 -11.21
C PRO A 234 5.40 -12.01 -10.12
N VAL A 235 4.60 -13.07 -10.09
CA VAL A 235 3.41 -13.17 -9.21
C VAL A 235 3.72 -12.98 -7.72
N MET A 236 4.84 -13.52 -7.24
CA MET A 236 5.29 -13.34 -5.85
C MET A 236 5.80 -11.93 -5.58
N LYS A 237 6.43 -11.26 -6.56
CA LYS A 237 6.81 -9.84 -6.41
C LYS A 237 5.58 -8.94 -6.25
N LEU A 238 4.47 -9.25 -6.94
CA LEU A 238 3.19 -8.57 -6.73
C LEU A 238 2.63 -8.80 -5.34
N VAL A 239 2.72 -10.03 -4.79
CA VAL A 239 2.33 -10.31 -3.40
C VAL A 239 3.15 -9.44 -2.44
N HIS A 240 4.47 -9.37 -2.63
CA HIS A 240 5.35 -8.55 -1.80
C HIS A 240 4.99 -7.07 -1.87
N TYR A 241 4.71 -6.52 -3.06
CA TYR A 241 4.26 -5.13 -3.23
C TYR A 241 2.95 -4.86 -2.49
N LEU A 242 1.97 -5.77 -2.61
CA LEU A 242 0.68 -5.63 -1.97
C LEU A 242 0.81 -5.66 -0.44
N LEU A 243 1.57 -6.62 0.09
CA LEU A 243 1.81 -6.75 1.53
C LEU A 243 2.59 -5.56 2.10
N ALA A 244 3.57 -5.03 1.36
CA ALA A 244 4.30 -3.82 1.75
C ALA A 244 3.34 -2.61 1.82
N SER A 245 2.42 -2.50 0.87
CA SER A 245 1.39 -1.45 0.86
C SER A 245 0.45 -1.56 2.08
N CYS A 246 -0.01 -2.77 2.38
CA CYS A 246 -0.86 -3.05 3.56
C CYS A 246 -0.20 -2.68 4.88
N LYS A 247 1.11 -2.93 4.99
CA LYS A 247 1.92 -2.62 6.18
C LYS A 247 2.37 -1.15 6.25
N SER A 248 2.01 -0.34 5.25
CA SER A 248 2.42 1.06 5.22
C SER A 248 1.89 1.82 6.43
N THR A 249 2.79 2.56 7.07
CA THR A 249 2.51 3.44 8.22
C THR A 249 2.33 4.89 7.81
N VAL A 250 2.17 5.17 6.51
CA VAL A 250 1.96 6.53 6.00
C VAL A 250 0.62 7.11 6.48
N VAL A 251 -0.41 6.27 6.61
CA VAL A 251 -1.71 6.64 7.17
C VAL A 251 -1.84 6.01 8.56
N PRO A 252 -2.17 6.78 9.61
CA PRO A 252 -2.48 6.20 10.92
C PRO A 252 -3.73 5.31 10.88
N GLU A 253 -3.73 4.20 11.63
CA GLU A 253 -4.84 3.23 11.66
C GLU A 253 -6.20 3.87 11.97
N ARG A 254 -6.25 4.85 12.88
CA ARG A 254 -7.49 5.60 13.17
C ARG A 254 -8.09 6.28 11.93
N ILE A 255 -7.23 6.79 11.04
CA ILE A 255 -7.65 7.47 9.81
C ILE A 255 -8.04 6.44 8.75
N LYS A 256 -7.30 5.32 8.66
CA LYS A 256 -7.66 4.18 7.81
C LYS A 256 -9.08 3.69 8.11
N LEU A 257 -9.39 3.48 9.38
CA LEU A 257 -10.72 3.04 9.82
C LEU A 257 -11.79 4.10 9.52
N ALA A 258 -11.55 5.37 9.88
CA ALA A 258 -12.50 6.45 9.63
C ALA A 258 -12.83 6.58 8.13
N LYS A 259 -11.83 6.49 7.26
CA LYS A 259 -12.04 6.54 5.81
C LYS A 259 -12.74 5.30 5.25
N CYS A 260 -12.42 4.10 5.72
CA CYS A 260 -13.12 2.90 5.28
C CYS A 260 -14.61 2.88 5.70
N LEU A 261 -14.95 3.48 6.86
CA LEU A 261 -16.33 3.72 7.28
C LEU A 261 -17.02 4.75 6.36
N GLU A 262 -16.36 5.88 6.08
CA GLU A 262 -16.85 6.93 5.17
C GLU A 262 -17.17 6.36 3.77
N TRP A 263 -16.30 5.49 3.25
CA TRP A 263 -16.48 4.85 1.94
C TRP A 263 -17.37 3.61 1.95
N LYS A 264 -18.00 3.27 3.09
CA LYS A 264 -18.90 2.11 3.24
C LYS A 264 -18.25 0.76 2.90
N ILE A 265 -16.93 0.65 3.07
CA ILE A 265 -16.15 -0.58 2.90
C ILE A 265 -16.14 -1.39 4.20
N VAL A 266 -16.24 -0.67 5.32
CA VAL A 266 -16.33 -1.21 6.67
C VAL A 266 -17.62 -0.70 7.28
N GLU A 267 -18.24 -1.51 8.14
CA GLU A 267 -19.41 -1.15 8.92
C GLU A 267 -19.16 -1.34 10.42
N LYS A 268 -19.86 -0.57 11.26
CA LYS A 268 -19.83 -0.78 12.71
C LYS A 268 -20.88 -1.81 13.11
N LYS A 269 -20.47 -2.84 13.85
CA LYS A 269 -21.35 -3.81 14.52
C LYS A 269 -21.17 -3.69 16.03
N GLY A 270 -22.03 -2.92 16.67
CA GLY A 270 -21.86 -2.57 18.09
C GLY A 270 -20.55 -1.78 18.30
N THR A 271 -19.65 -2.34 19.11
CA THR A 271 -18.34 -1.73 19.41
C THR A 271 -17.23 -2.14 18.45
N THR A 272 -17.49 -3.09 17.54
CA THR A 272 -16.49 -3.58 16.59
C THR A 272 -16.75 -3.02 15.19
N SER A 273 -15.71 -3.05 14.35
CA SER A 273 -15.82 -2.71 12.94
C SER A 273 -15.49 -3.95 12.13
N VAL A 274 -16.29 -4.23 11.10
CA VAL A 274 -16.15 -5.41 10.24
C VAL A 274 -16.20 -5.00 8.78
N LEU A 275 -15.63 -5.82 7.90
CA LEU A 275 -15.84 -5.65 6.46
C LEU A 275 -17.32 -5.84 6.12
N VAL A 276 -17.80 -5.05 5.16
CA VAL A 276 -19.15 -5.26 4.63
C VAL A 276 -19.21 -6.61 3.91
N GLU A 277 -20.35 -7.30 4.06
CA GLU A 277 -20.55 -8.66 3.56
C GLU A 277 -20.20 -8.85 2.07
N PRO A 278 -20.55 -7.94 1.13
CA PRO A 278 -20.18 -8.09 -0.27
C PRO A 278 -18.66 -8.21 -0.49
N ILE A 279 -17.85 -7.46 0.26
CA ILE A 279 -16.39 -7.52 0.16
C ILE A 279 -15.85 -8.81 0.76
N THR A 280 -16.47 -9.31 1.84
CA THR A 280 -16.12 -10.61 2.42
C THR A 280 -16.41 -11.75 1.43
N ILE A 281 -17.58 -11.75 0.79
CA ILE A 281 -17.97 -12.74 -0.22
C ILE A 281 -17.00 -12.69 -1.40
N LEU A 282 -16.74 -11.51 -1.96
CA LEU A 282 -15.78 -11.31 -3.05
C LEU A 282 -14.39 -11.85 -2.68
N ASN A 283 -13.89 -11.52 -1.49
CA ASN A 283 -12.57 -11.99 -1.07
C ASN A 283 -12.50 -13.51 -0.95
N ASN A 284 -13.60 -14.15 -0.52
CA ASN A 284 -13.68 -15.59 -0.37
C ASN A 284 -13.87 -16.32 -1.70
N SER A 285 -14.45 -15.66 -2.73
CA SER A 285 -14.60 -16.23 -4.07
C SER A 285 -13.30 -16.25 -4.89
N VAL A 286 -12.25 -15.55 -4.44
CA VAL A 286 -10.94 -15.60 -5.10
C VAL A 286 -10.22 -16.92 -4.77
N ASP A 287 -10.16 -17.78 -5.76
CA ASP A 287 -9.44 -19.06 -5.74
C ASP A 287 -8.31 -19.13 -6.79
N ALA A 288 -7.64 -20.28 -6.85
CA ALA A 288 -6.54 -20.50 -7.79
C ALA A 288 -7.01 -20.48 -9.25
N ASP A 289 -8.24 -20.92 -9.53
CA ASP A 289 -8.74 -21.04 -10.91
C ASP A 289 -9.12 -19.67 -11.47
N LEU A 290 -9.68 -18.78 -10.65
CA LEU A 290 -9.86 -17.38 -11.00
C LEU A 290 -8.51 -16.70 -11.28
N LEU A 291 -7.51 -16.89 -10.41
CA LEU A 291 -6.18 -16.30 -10.60
C LEU A 291 -5.49 -16.83 -11.89
N LYS A 292 -5.66 -18.12 -12.22
CA LYS A 292 -5.20 -18.70 -13.49
C LYS A 292 -5.90 -18.06 -14.70
N LYS A 293 -7.20 -17.79 -14.62
CA LYS A 293 -7.94 -17.09 -15.68
C LYS A 293 -7.40 -15.67 -15.90
N ILE A 294 -7.10 -14.94 -14.82
CA ILE A 294 -6.51 -13.59 -14.90
C ILE A 294 -5.10 -13.66 -15.51
N ARG A 295 -4.24 -14.59 -15.04
CA ARG A 295 -2.87 -14.75 -15.55
C ARG A 295 -2.59 -16.22 -15.92
N PRO A 296 -2.82 -16.59 -17.19
CA PRO A 296 -2.49 -17.93 -17.67
C PRO A 296 -0.97 -18.15 -17.71
N GLY A 297 -0.55 -19.42 -17.67
CA GLY A 297 0.86 -19.83 -17.77
C GLY A 297 1.63 -19.92 -16.44
N ILE A 298 0.96 -19.68 -15.31
CA ILE A 298 1.53 -19.88 -13.97
C ILE A 298 1.17 -21.27 -13.46
N THR A 299 2.13 -21.98 -12.87
CA THR A 299 1.96 -23.36 -12.41
C THR A 299 1.06 -23.44 -11.17
N SER A 300 0.41 -24.58 -10.94
CA SER A 300 -0.39 -24.81 -9.73
C SER A 300 0.42 -24.64 -8.44
N ALA A 301 1.69 -25.06 -8.43
CA ALA A 301 2.57 -24.90 -7.27
C ALA A 301 2.80 -23.41 -6.92
N GLN A 302 3.03 -22.56 -7.92
CA GLN A 302 3.17 -21.11 -7.70
C GLN A 302 1.88 -20.47 -7.19
N TRP A 303 0.70 -20.93 -7.62
CA TRP A 303 -0.57 -20.43 -7.08
C TRP A 303 -0.82 -20.87 -5.64
N VAL A 304 -0.44 -22.10 -5.27
CA VAL A 304 -0.48 -22.56 -3.88
C VAL A 304 0.44 -21.69 -3.01
N GLU A 305 1.64 -21.36 -3.49
CA GLU A 305 2.56 -20.46 -2.80
C GLU A 305 1.96 -19.05 -2.61
N VAL A 306 1.41 -18.46 -3.68
CA VAL A 306 0.74 -17.14 -3.63
C VAL A 306 -0.42 -17.14 -2.63
N LEU A 307 -1.31 -18.13 -2.70
CA LEU A 307 -2.47 -18.20 -1.81
C LEU A 307 -2.05 -18.47 -0.36
N GLY A 308 -1.03 -19.30 -0.14
CA GLY A 308 -0.44 -19.53 1.17
C GLY A 308 0.15 -18.25 1.77
N ALA A 309 0.86 -17.46 0.96
CA ALA A 309 1.42 -16.18 1.38
C ALA A 309 0.33 -15.15 1.75
N LEU A 310 -0.77 -15.11 1.00
CA LEU A 310 -1.91 -14.23 1.29
C LEU A 310 -2.67 -14.66 2.55
N GLN A 311 -2.74 -15.97 2.85
CA GLN A 311 -3.44 -16.52 4.02
C GLN A 311 -2.61 -16.40 5.31
N ALA A 312 -1.32 -16.74 5.28
CA ALA A 312 -0.45 -16.79 6.47
C ALA A 312 -0.31 -15.45 7.21
N LYS A 313 -0.67 -14.34 6.58
CA LYS A 313 -0.64 -13.00 7.18
C LYS A 313 -1.99 -12.54 7.75
N VAL A 314 -3.09 -13.22 7.43
CA VAL A 314 -4.38 -13.02 8.10
C VAL A 314 -4.30 -13.57 9.53
N THR A 315 -3.57 -14.66 9.75
CA THR A 315 -3.49 -15.35 11.05
C THR A 315 -2.69 -14.58 12.12
N VAL A 316 -1.75 -13.72 11.73
CA VAL A 316 -0.98 -12.88 12.70
C VAL A 316 -1.79 -11.67 13.18
N ALA A 317 -2.89 -11.33 12.50
CA ALA A 317 -3.78 -10.22 12.84
C ALA A 317 -4.94 -10.63 13.78
N ALA A 318 -5.28 -11.92 13.85
CA ALA A 318 -6.40 -12.43 14.64
C ALA A 318 -6.09 -12.65 16.14
N HIS A 319 -5.14 -11.91 16.73
CA HIS A 319 -5.01 -11.87 18.19
C HIS A 319 -6.09 -10.91 18.71
N PRO A 320 -6.98 -11.33 19.64
CA PRO A 320 -7.99 -10.45 20.19
C PRO A 320 -7.29 -9.23 20.80
N MET A 321 -7.57 -8.05 20.27
CA MET A 321 -7.21 -6.79 20.92
C MET A 321 -7.77 -6.84 22.33
N GLN A 322 -6.89 -7.08 23.31
CA GLN A 322 -7.22 -6.84 24.70
C GLN A 322 -7.53 -5.35 24.83
N ARG A 323 -8.71 -5.11 25.40
CA ARG A 323 -9.27 -3.80 25.68
C ARG A 323 -8.31 -3.05 26.61
N GLU A 324 -7.61 -2.05 26.10
CA GLU A 324 -7.20 -0.94 26.97
C GLU A 324 -8.32 0.09 26.95
N ALA A 325 -8.84 0.33 28.15
CA ALA A 325 -9.94 1.23 28.43
C ALA A 325 -9.57 2.64 27.96
N ILE A 326 -10.36 3.18 27.02
CA ILE A 326 -10.49 4.63 26.88
C ILE A 326 -11.35 5.08 28.05
N THR A 327 -10.73 5.25 29.22
CA THR A 327 -11.34 5.98 30.33
C THR A 327 -11.20 7.48 30.06
N ASP A 328 -12.37 8.10 29.93
CA ASP A 328 -12.72 9.49 30.15
C ASP A 328 -11.59 10.49 30.48
N SER A 329 -11.32 11.38 29.52
CA SER A 329 -10.76 12.72 29.76
C SER A 329 -11.82 13.82 29.56
N ARG A 330 -13.12 13.47 29.71
CA ARG A 330 -14.22 14.44 29.79
C ARG A 330 -14.61 14.74 31.24
N ARG A 331 -13.66 15.19 32.04
CA ARG A 331 -13.91 15.92 33.27
C ARG A 331 -12.75 16.88 33.47
N GLU A 332 -13.08 18.17 33.41
CA GLU A 332 -12.26 19.38 33.65
C GLU A 332 -12.25 20.30 32.42
N PHE A 333 -13.42 20.87 32.13
CA PHE A 333 -13.61 22.22 31.59
C PHE A 333 -15.10 22.53 31.69
N LYS A 334 -15.57 22.64 32.93
CA LYS A 334 -16.74 23.43 33.32
C LYS A 334 -16.49 23.92 34.74
N GLU A 335 -16.62 25.25 34.86
CA GLU A 335 -16.40 26.13 36.00
C GLU A 335 -14.96 26.60 36.21
#